data_AF-A0A7U9SIG5-F1
#
_entry.id   AF-A0A7U9SIG5-F1
#
_cell.length_a   1.000
_cell.length_b   1.000
_cell.length_c   1.000
_cell.angle_alpha   90.00
_cell.angle_beta   90.00
_cell.angle_gamma   90.00
#
_symmetry.space_group_name_H-M   'P 1'
#
loop_
_entity.id
_entity.type
_entity.pdbx_description
1 polymer ?
#
loop_
_entity_poly.entity_id
_entity_poly.type
_entity_poly.pdbx_seq_one_letter_code
_entity_poly.pdbx_strand_id
1 'polypeptide(L)'
;MNNNRCFRILFFLGILSILLNGCALDKNEKEIYCEDVVGKIAYEEDNIVYIEEVDGYHPYIVLTDQYDGKTLLLRKNILSERRRMNSYSAYYEGCEMDSFLNGDFFECLPEDTQSLIKNTKIQILAEECLQRVDTKVIEIERKVFLLSYRELAFDDNGITGLEGEPLDFFQAPKNRLAIGDLDGKETSWWLRSANSCYASCVCAISYDGSVGSTNSFDFNGVRPAFCVDSMLPIKESIIDGKRVNILTEM
;
A
#
# COMPACT_ATOMS: atom_id res chain seq x y z
N MET A 1 79.78 -25.44 20.94
CA MET A 1 79.59 -24.19 20.19
C MET A 1 78.16 -24.13 19.72
N ASN A 2 77.47 -23.06 20.10
CA ASN A 2 76.17 -22.55 19.63
C ASN A 2 74.94 -23.47 19.72
N ASN A 3 73.79 -23.03 20.21
CA ASN A 3 73.41 -21.87 21.02
C ASN A 3 71.94 -22.13 21.38
N ASN A 4 71.59 -21.91 22.65
CA ASN A 4 70.45 -21.11 23.13
C ASN A 4 69.11 -21.31 22.38
N ARG A 5 68.00 -21.65 23.01
CA ARG A 5 67.42 -21.05 24.24
C ARG A 5 66.43 -22.09 24.83
N CYS A 6 66.47 -22.40 26.13
CA CYS A 6 65.79 -21.64 27.20
C CYS A 6 64.35 -21.29 26.78
N PHE A 7 63.27 -21.72 27.41
CA PHE A 7 62.99 -21.94 28.83
C PHE A 7 61.63 -22.70 28.83
N ARG A 8 61.50 -23.87 29.47
CA ARG A 8 60.96 -24.06 30.85
C ARG A 8 59.46 -23.71 30.94
N ILE A 9 58.54 -24.47 31.52
CA ILE A 9 58.52 -25.41 32.67
C ILE A 9 57.11 -26.05 32.59
N LEU A 10 56.95 -27.39 32.55
CA LEU A 10 56.62 -28.29 33.68
C LEU A 10 55.28 -27.85 34.37
N PHE A 11 54.26 -28.66 34.66
CA PHE A 11 54.22 -30.08 35.00
C PHE A 11 52.76 -30.58 35.04
N PHE A 12 52.68 -31.91 35.06
CA PHE A 12 51.55 -32.83 35.08
C PHE A 12 50.45 -32.67 36.16
N LEU A 13 49.28 -33.20 35.79
CA LEU A 13 48.30 -34.04 36.55
C LEU A 13 47.43 -33.44 37.65
N GLY A 14 46.13 -33.71 37.54
CA GLY A 14 45.23 -33.84 38.69
C GLY A 14 43.77 -33.54 38.38
N ILE A 15 42.97 -34.58 38.19
CA ILE A 15 41.51 -34.55 38.05
C ILE A 15 40.88 -33.95 39.31
N LEU A 16 39.95 -33.00 39.18
CA LEU A 16 38.86 -32.82 40.15
C LEU A 16 37.61 -32.26 39.46
N SER A 17 36.66 -33.16 39.21
CA SER A 17 35.30 -32.87 38.76
C SER A 17 34.42 -32.52 39.96
N ILE A 18 33.91 -31.28 40.05
CA ILE A 18 32.69 -30.96 40.80
C ILE A 18 31.90 -29.88 40.03
N LEU A 19 30.70 -30.27 39.58
CA LEU A 19 29.64 -29.44 39.02
C LEU A 19 29.16 -28.42 40.06
N LEU A 20 28.77 -27.20 39.62
CA LEU A 20 27.45 -26.61 39.87
C LEU A 20 27.39 -25.12 39.48
N ASN A 21 26.32 -24.80 38.75
CA ASN A 21 25.66 -23.50 38.61
C ASN A 21 26.39 -22.40 37.83
N GLY A 22 26.55 -22.64 36.53
CA GLY A 22 26.40 -21.55 35.57
C GLY A 22 24.92 -21.15 35.51
N CYS A 23 24.53 -20.15 36.30
CA CYS A 23 23.38 -19.31 35.96
C CYS A 23 23.75 -18.54 34.68
N ALA A 24 23.67 -19.21 33.54
CA ALA A 24 23.55 -18.51 32.27
C ALA A 24 22.16 -17.89 32.27
N LEU A 25 22.11 -16.57 32.42
CA LEU A 25 20.97 -15.76 32.08
C LEU A 25 20.56 -16.11 30.64
N ASP A 26 19.55 -16.96 30.50
CA ASP A 26 18.87 -17.20 29.24
C ASP A 26 18.03 -15.96 28.95
N LYS A 27 18.69 -14.91 28.43
CA LYS A 27 18.01 -13.85 27.70
C LYS A 27 17.69 -14.39 26.31
N ASN A 28 16.77 -15.35 26.26
CA ASN A 28 15.97 -15.58 25.06
C ASN A 28 14.89 -14.49 25.02
N GLU A 29 15.30 -13.26 24.68
CA GLU A 29 14.40 -12.39 23.92
C GLU A 29 14.27 -13.06 22.56
N LYS A 30 13.35 -14.01 22.45
CA LYS A 30 12.81 -14.37 21.14
C LYS A 30 12.19 -13.09 20.62
N GLU A 31 12.86 -12.41 19.69
CA GLU A 31 12.18 -11.55 18.73
C GLU A 31 10.98 -12.34 18.24
N ILE A 32 9.77 -11.91 18.60
CA ILE A 32 8.54 -12.47 18.05
C ILE A 32 8.54 -12.01 16.59
N TYR A 33 9.20 -12.79 15.73
CA TYR A 33 8.90 -12.74 14.31
C TYR A 33 7.46 -13.24 14.20
N CYS A 34 6.54 -12.30 14.02
CA CYS A 34 5.23 -12.66 13.52
C CYS A 34 5.46 -13.26 12.12
N GLU A 35 5.27 -14.58 11.97
CA GLU A 35 5.43 -15.22 10.65
C GLU A 35 4.37 -14.72 9.67
N ASP A 36 3.21 -14.30 10.17
CA ASP A 36 2.07 -13.87 9.38
C ASP A 36 1.95 -12.34 9.44
N VAL A 37 2.63 -11.66 8.51
CA VAL A 37 2.57 -10.20 8.35
C VAL A 37 2.05 -9.81 6.97
N VAL A 38 1.41 -8.65 6.89
CA VAL A 38 0.71 -8.19 5.68
C VAL A 38 1.60 -8.13 4.44
N GLY A 39 2.88 -7.76 4.57
CA GLY A 39 3.78 -7.66 3.42
C GLY A 39 4.02 -8.99 2.71
N LYS A 40 3.98 -10.12 3.44
CA LYS A 40 4.29 -11.43 2.86
C LYS A 40 3.22 -11.93 1.89
N ILE A 41 1.98 -11.51 2.06
CA ILE A 41 0.87 -12.01 1.23
C ILE A 41 0.66 -11.21 -0.06
N ALA A 42 1.43 -10.14 -0.30
CA ALA A 42 1.25 -9.24 -1.45
C ALA A 42 1.27 -9.95 -2.82
N TYR A 43 2.04 -11.03 -2.94
CA TYR A 43 2.25 -11.77 -4.19
C TYR A 43 1.58 -13.16 -4.18
N GLU A 44 0.75 -13.43 -3.17
CA GLU A 44 -0.02 -14.67 -3.09
C GLU A 44 -1.30 -14.58 -3.92
N GLU A 45 -1.91 -15.73 -4.24
CA GLU A 45 -3.18 -15.76 -4.97
C GLU A 45 -4.34 -15.19 -4.13
N ASP A 46 -4.31 -15.40 -2.81
CA ASP A 46 -5.27 -14.86 -1.85
C ASP A 46 -4.68 -13.67 -1.07
N ASN A 47 -4.29 -12.64 -1.81
CA ASN A 47 -3.67 -11.42 -1.27
C ASN A 47 -4.68 -10.42 -0.67
N ILE A 48 -5.66 -10.91 0.10
CA ILE A 48 -6.74 -10.07 0.66
C ILE A 48 -6.63 -9.97 2.18
N VAL A 49 -6.71 -8.74 2.69
CA VAL A 49 -6.99 -8.45 4.11
C VAL A 49 -8.31 -7.70 4.24
N TYR A 50 -8.93 -7.78 5.40
CA TYR A 50 -10.14 -7.04 5.73
C TYR A 50 -9.78 -5.92 6.70
N ILE A 51 -10.22 -4.71 6.37
CA ILE A 51 -9.99 -3.50 7.14
C ILE A 51 -11.33 -3.01 7.65
N GLU A 52 -11.37 -2.57 8.91
CA GLU A 52 -12.58 -2.02 9.51
C GLU A 52 -12.83 -0.60 9.00
N GLU A 53 -14.01 -0.36 8.42
CA GLU A 53 -14.56 0.94 8.08
C GLU A 53 -15.82 1.19 8.94
N VAL A 54 -16.40 2.39 8.83
CA VAL A 54 -17.56 2.80 9.65
C VAL A 54 -18.77 1.86 9.58
N ASP A 55 -18.96 1.18 8.45
CA ASP A 55 -20.08 0.28 8.16
C ASP A 55 -19.69 -1.21 8.19
N GLY A 56 -18.47 -1.53 8.63
CA GLY A 56 -18.00 -2.90 8.83
C GLY A 56 -16.66 -3.19 8.17
N TYR A 57 -16.34 -4.48 8.07
CA TYR A 57 -15.08 -4.92 7.48
C TYR A 57 -15.16 -5.06 5.96
N HIS A 58 -14.26 -4.39 5.26
CA HIS A 58 -14.19 -4.41 3.80
C HIS A 58 -12.89 -5.03 3.30
N PRO A 59 -12.92 -5.75 2.16
CA PRO A 59 -11.74 -6.37 1.59
C PRO A 59 -10.81 -5.35 0.92
N TYR A 60 -9.52 -5.49 1.18
CA TYR A 60 -8.41 -4.74 0.58
C TYR A 60 -7.43 -5.72 -0.05
N ILE A 61 -6.99 -5.38 -1.26
CA ILE A 61 -5.96 -6.12 -2.01
C ILE A 61 -4.60 -5.63 -1.54
N VAL A 62 -3.74 -6.55 -1.13
CA VAL A 62 -2.32 -6.29 -0.85
C VAL A 62 -1.56 -6.30 -2.18
N LEU A 63 -1.19 -5.12 -2.67
CA LEU A 63 -0.66 -4.96 -4.03
C LEU A 63 0.85 -5.19 -4.13
N THR A 64 1.60 -4.74 -3.12
CA THR A 64 3.06 -4.88 -3.04
C THR A 64 3.51 -4.52 -1.62
N ASP A 65 4.63 -5.08 -1.17
CA ASP A 65 5.33 -4.72 0.07
C ASP A 65 6.53 -3.78 -0.16
N GLN A 66 6.72 -3.31 -1.40
CA GLN A 66 7.85 -2.47 -1.84
C GLN A 66 7.45 -1.03 -2.19
N TYR A 67 6.27 -0.56 -1.77
CA TYR A 67 5.82 0.81 -2.08
C TYR A 67 6.46 1.80 -1.12
N ASP A 68 7.62 2.35 -1.49
CA ASP A 68 8.44 3.20 -0.60
C ASP A 68 8.75 2.49 0.74
N GLY A 69 9.11 1.20 0.64
CA GLY A 69 9.41 0.31 1.76
C GLY A 69 8.20 -0.06 2.62
N LYS A 70 6.97 0.18 2.15
CA LYS A 70 5.72 -0.09 2.85
C LYS A 70 4.84 -1.03 2.03
N THR A 71 3.80 -1.55 2.69
CA THR A 71 2.79 -2.38 2.03
C THR A 71 1.64 -1.53 1.53
N LEU A 72 1.41 -1.53 0.21
CA LEU A 72 0.32 -0.82 -0.45
C LEU A 72 -0.94 -1.67 -0.46
N LEU A 73 -2.02 -1.11 0.08
CA LEU A 73 -3.35 -1.68 0.09
C LEU A 73 -4.26 -0.89 -0.84
N LEU A 74 -5.10 -1.59 -1.60
CA LEU A 74 -6.16 -1.01 -2.42
C LEU A 74 -7.50 -1.59 -2.02
N ARG A 75 -8.47 -0.73 -1.71
CA ARG A 75 -9.83 -1.17 -1.42
C ARG A 75 -10.37 -1.98 -2.59
N LYS A 76 -10.79 -3.22 -2.35
CA LYS A 76 -11.15 -4.16 -3.43
C LYS A 76 -12.36 -3.66 -4.20
N ASN A 77 -13.39 -3.21 -3.50
CA ASN A 77 -14.61 -2.69 -4.09
C ASN A 77 -14.61 -1.16 -4.13
N ILE A 78 -15.41 -0.60 -5.04
CA ILE A 78 -15.64 0.84 -5.16
C ILE A 78 -16.61 1.30 -4.07
N LEU A 79 -16.31 2.44 -3.45
CA LEU A 79 -17.17 3.05 -2.44
C LEU A 79 -18.60 3.24 -2.95
N SER A 80 -19.57 3.15 -2.05
CA SER A 80 -20.98 3.38 -2.33
C SER A 80 -21.27 4.78 -2.88
N GLU A 81 -20.51 5.78 -2.42
CA GLU A 81 -20.62 7.15 -2.89
C GLU A 81 -19.75 7.39 -4.14
N ARG A 82 -20.38 7.87 -5.21
CA ARG A 82 -19.66 8.43 -6.35
C ARG A 82 -19.31 9.88 -6.08
N ARG A 83 -18.12 10.29 -6.48
CA ARG A 83 -17.65 11.67 -6.32
C ARG A 83 -16.98 12.17 -7.59
N ARG A 84 -16.98 13.49 -7.74
CA ARG A 84 -16.20 14.17 -8.78
C ARG A 84 -14.77 14.39 -8.32
N MET A 85 -13.85 14.57 -9.26
CA MET A 85 -12.46 14.89 -8.93
C MET A 85 -12.34 16.33 -8.42
N ASN A 86 -12.91 17.29 -9.16
CA ASN A 86 -12.87 18.71 -8.85
C ASN A 86 -13.89 19.51 -9.68
N SER A 87 -14.15 20.77 -9.32
CA SER A 87 -15.08 21.63 -10.05
C SER A 87 -14.62 21.99 -11.48
N TYR A 88 -13.35 22.38 -11.67
CA TYR A 88 -12.79 22.64 -13.01
C TYR A 88 -11.24 22.66 -13.00
N SER A 89 -10.64 21.54 -12.63
CA SER A 89 -9.20 21.27 -12.79
C SER A 89 -8.95 19.77 -12.71
N ALA A 90 -7.95 19.27 -13.41
CA ALA A 90 -7.46 17.90 -13.30
C ALA A 90 -6.30 17.77 -12.30
N TYR A 91 -5.80 18.89 -11.76
CA TYR A 91 -4.74 18.88 -10.77
C TYR A 91 -5.21 18.17 -9.48
N TYR A 92 -4.39 17.24 -8.99
CA TYR A 92 -4.78 16.33 -7.91
C TYR A 92 -4.60 16.94 -6.52
N GLU A 93 -3.46 17.59 -6.24
CA GLU A 93 -3.19 18.11 -4.91
C GLU A 93 -4.17 19.24 -4.54
N GLY A 94 -4.82 19.08 -3.38
CA GLY A 94 -5.78 20.05 -2.86
C GLY A 94 -7.12 20.07 -3.60
N CYS A 95 -7.37 19.11 -4.51
CA CYS A 95 -8.68 18.98 -5.15
C CYS A 95 -9.76 18.45 -4.19
N GLU A 96 -11.00 18.41 -4.65
CA GLU A 96 -12.14 17.92 -3.86
C GLU A 96 -11.98 16.44 -3.49
N MET A 97 -11.46 15.61 -4.40
CA MET A 97 -11.17 14.20 -4.12
C MET A 97 -10.04 14.01 -3.10
N ASP A 98 -8.95 14.79 -3.23
CA ASP A 98 -7.82 14.73 -2.31
C ASP A 98 -8.26 15.13 -0.88
N SER A 99 -9.06 16.19 -0.78
CA SER A 99 -9.68 16.65 0.47
C SER A 99 -10.64 15.61 1.06
N PHE A 100 -11.44 14.95 0.23
CA PHE A 100 -12.33 13.87 0.67
C PHE A 100 -11.54 12.67 1.24
N LEU A 101 -10.52 12.20 0.51
CA LEU A 101 -9.76 11.02 0.91
C LEU A 101 -8.99 11.22 2.21
N ASN A 102 -8.39 12.41 2.41
CA ASN A 102 -7.57 12.72 3.59
C ASN A 102 -8.34 13.46 4.70
N GLY A 103 -9.61 13.80 4.46
CA GLY A 103 -10.56 14.33 5.44
C GLY A 103 -11.66 13.31 5.68
N ASP A 104 -12.85 13.57 5.13
CA ASP A 104 -14.07 12.75 5.32
C ASP A 104 -13.82 11.24 5.38
N PHE A 105 -13.17 10.64 4.38
CA PHE A 105 -12.96 9.19 4.34
C PHE A 105 -12.02 8.74 5.46
N PHE A 106 -10.85 9.34 5.59
CA PHE A 106 -9.84 8.96 6.58
C PHE A 106 -10.33 9.19 8.02
N GLU A 107 -10.97 10.34 8.29
CA GLU A 107 -11.49 10.70 9.61
C GLU A 107 -12.68 9.82 10.04
N CYS A 108 -13.40 9.21 9.08
CA CYS A 108 -14.49 8.27 9.39
C CYS A 108 -14.01 6.83 9.65
N LEU A 109 -12.74 6.50 9.41
CA LEU A 109 -12.20 5.19 9.77
C LEU A 109 -12.15 5.04 11.30
N PRO A 110 -12.31 3.83 11.85
CA PRO A 110 -12.05 3.59 13.28
C PRO A 110 -10.64 4.06 13.69
N GLU A 111 -10.49 4.59 14.92
CA GLU A 111 -9.21 5.13 15.41
C GLU A 111 -8.06 4.11 15.28
N ASP A 112 -8.33 2.85 15.60
CA ASP A 112 -7.37 1.75 15.46
C ASP A 112 -6.96 1.54 14.00
N THR A 113 -7.86 1.72 13.02
CA THR A 113 -7.51 1.64 11.59
C THR A 113 -6.70 2.86 11.15
N GLN A 114 -7.05 4.06 11.64
CA GLN A 114 -6.31 5.29 11.35
C GLN A 114 -4.85 5.23 11.84
N SER A 115 -4.58 4.54 12.96
CA SER A 115 -3.25 4.40 13.56
C SER A 115 -2.29 3.56 12.69
N LEU A 116 -2.83 2.61 11.92
CA LEU A 116 -2.07 1.72 11.05
C LEU A 116 -1.60 2.40 9.77
N ILE A 117 -2.40 3.35 9.26
CA ILE A 117 -2.16 4.02 7.98
C ILE A 117 -0.96 4.97 8.07
N LYS A 118 -0.01 4.77 7.15
CA LYS A 118 1.21 5.57 7.05
C LYS A 118 1.04 6.70 6.04
N ASN A 119 1.67 7.83 6.35
CA ASN A 119 1.94 8.81 5.32
C ASN A 119 2.82 8.20 4.22
N THR A 120 2.46 8.49 2.98
CA THR A 120 3.07 7.90 1.80
C THR A 120 3.38 8.99 0.79
N LYS A 121 4.61 8.96 0.28
CA LYS A 121 5.02 9.79 -0.85
C LYS A 121 4.44 9.21 -2.12
N ILE A 122 3.71 10.03 -2.86
CA ILE A 122 3.15 9.68 -4.15
C ILE A 122 3.53 10.75 -5.18
N GLN A 123 3.64 10.32 -6.43
CA GLN A 123 3.89 11.22 -7.55
C GLN A 123 2.58 11.61 -8.22
N ILE A 124 2.48 12.89 -8.58
CA ILE A 124 1.37 13.48 -9.35
C ILE A 124 1.92 14.34 -10.49
N LEU A 125 1.17 14.50 -11.58
CA LEU A 125 1.48 15.45 -12.64
C LEU A 125 1.64 16.86 -12.04
N ALA A 126 2.73 17.54 -12.39
CA ALA A 126 2.96 18.91 -11.97
C ALA A 126 1.87 19.83 -12.54
N GLU A 127 1.35 20.78 -11.75
CA GLU A 127 0.24 21.65 -12.18
C GLU A 127 0.59 22.41 -13.47
N GLU A 128 1.84 22.85 -13.60
CA GLU A 128 2.31 23.59 -14.76
C GLU A 128 2.28 22.78 -16.07
N CYS A 129 2.07 21.46 -16.02
CA CYS A 129 2.01 20.58 -17.19
C CYS A 129 0.60 20.48 -17.79
N LEU A 130 -0.44 20.92 -17.09
CA LEU A 130 -1.81 20.91 -17.62
C LEU A 130 -1.91 21.81 -18.86
N GLN A 131 -2.52 21.28 -19.93
CA GLN A 131 -2.62 21.90 -21.26
C GLN A 131 -1.28 22.11 -21.97
N ARG A 132 -0.23 21.39 -21.57
CA ARG A 132 1.12 21.53 -22.16
C ARG A 132 1.67 20.26 -22.81
N VAL A 133 0.99 19.12 -22.67
CA VAL A 133 1.49 17.82 -23.19
C VAL A 133 2.88 17.54 -22.63
N ASP A 134 2.92 17.37 -21.31
CA ASP A 134 4.14 17.11 -20.55
C ASP A 134 3.83 16.00 -19.52
N THR A 135 4.86 15.30 -19.07
CA THR A 135 4.80 14.14 -18.20
C THR A 135 5.57 14.34 -16.89
N LYS A 136 6.11 15.55 -16.67
CA LYS A 136 6.80 15.90 -15.42
C LYS A 136 5.87 15.74 -14.21
N VAL A 137 6.42 15.12 -13.17
CA VAL A 137 5.74 14.89 -11.90
C VAL A 137 6.40 15.66 -10.75
N ILE A 138 5.63 15.88 -9.69
CA ILE A 138 6.09 16.30 -8.37
C ILE A 138 5.72 15.23 -7.34
N GLU A 139 6.34 15.30 -6.17
CA GLU A 139 6.03 14.42 -5.04
C GLU A 139 5.16 15.17 -4.02
N ILE A 140 4.13 14.50 -3.53
CA ILE A 140 3.29 14.94 -2.41
C ILE A 140 3.18 13.81 -1.38
N GLU A 141 2.84 14.13 -0.15
CA GLU A 141 2.64 13.15 0.93
C GLU A 141 1.16 13.08 1.30
N ARG A 142 0.58 11.87 1.28
CA ARG A 142 -0.83 11.61 1.64
C ARG A 142 -0.97 10.33 2.44
N LYS A 143 -2.02 10.25 3.27
CA LYS A 143 -2.38 9.00 3.95
C LYS A 143 -3.20 8.11 3.05
N VAL A 144 -4.20 8.70 2.38
CA VAL A 144 -5.10 8.00 1.47
C VAL A 144 -5.04 8.68 0.11
N PHE A 145 -4.99 7.88 -0.96
CA PHE A 145 -4.84 8.36 -2.32
C PHE A 145 -5.50 7.43 -3.35
N LEU A 146 -5.60 7.88 -4.59
CA LEU A 146 -5.97 7.03 -5.73
C LEU A 146 -4.73 6.54 -6.46
N LEU A 147 -4.79 5.35 -7.05
CA LEU A 147 -3.70 4.85 -7.90
C LEU A 147 -3.53 5.69 -9.17
N SER A 148 -2.31 5.68 -9.73
CA SER A 148 -1.99 6.34 -11.00
C SER A 148 -2.23 5.43 -12.20
N TYR A 149 -2.34 6.05 -13.36
CA TYR A 149 -2.31 5.41 -14.67
C TYR A 149 -1.14 4.43 -14.80
N ARG A 150 0.07 4.85 -14.41
CA ARG A 150 1.27 4.02 -14.55
C ARG A 150 1.28 2.85 -13.56
N GLU A 151 0.79 3.04 -12.33
CA GLU A 151 0.65 1.96 -11.34
C GLU A 151 -0.29 0.85 -11.81
N LEU A 152 -1.24 1.15 -12.69
CA LEU A 152 -2.12 0.16 -13.34
C LEU A 152 -1.46 -0.59 -14.51
N ALA A 153 -0.14 -0.48 -14.65
CA ALA A 153 0.66 -1.12 -15.70
C ALA A 153 0.21 -0.75 -17.11
N PHE A 154 -0.15 0.52 -17.32
CA PHE A 154 -0.28 1.07 -18.66
C PHE A 154 1.04 1.69 -19.12
N ASP A 155 1.33 1.54 -20.42
CA ASP A 155 2.52 2.11 -21.04
C ASP A 155 2.46 3.64 -21.08
N ASP A 156 3.64 4.26 -21.07
CA ASP A 156 3.78 5.70 -21.30
C ASP A 156 3.13 6.11 -22.63
N ASN A 157 2.22 7.07 -22.55
CA ASN A 157 1.46 7.61 -23.67
C ASN A 157 1.88 9.05 -24.02
N GLY A 158 2.86 9.62 -23.30
CA GLY A 158 3.35 10.99 -23.48
C GLY A 158 2.41 12.10 -23.02
N ILE A 159 1.23 11.75 -22.47
CA ILE A 159 0.18 12.71 -22.08
C ILE A 159 -0.29 12.54 -20.63
N THR A 160 0.23 11.55 -19.91
CA THR A 160 0.04 11.37 -18.46
C THR A 160 1.37 11.47 -17.75
N GLY A 161 1.37 11.93 -16.49
CA GLY A 161 2.58 11.99 -15.69
C GLY A 161 3.23 10.60 -15.53
N LEU A 162 4.56 10.56 -15.44
CA LEU A 162 5.30 9.34 -15.10
C LEU A 162 5.20 9.06 -13.59
N GLU A 163 3.98 8.84 -13.11
CA GLU A 163 3.61 8.78 -11.70
C GLU A 163 3.77 7.36 -11.11
N GLY A 164 4.79 7.13 -10.30
CA GLY A 164 5.03 5.84 -9.65
C GLY A 164 5.56 4.78 -10.62
N GLU A 165 5.54 3.52 -10.17
CA GLU A 165 5.98 2.38 -10.97
C GLU A 165 4.82 1.39 -11.21
N PRO A 166 4.82 0.66 -12.34
CA PRO A 166 3.84 -0.38 -12.62
C PRO A 166 3.77 -1.42 -11.50
N LEU A 167 2.55 -1.75 -11.05
CA LEU A 167 2.33 -2.80 -10.06
C LEU A 167 2.03 -4.12 -10.76
N ASP A 168 2.74 -5.18 -10.35
CA ASP A 168 2.63 -6.52 -10.96
C ASP A 168 1.19 -7.06 -10.99
N PHE A 169 0.41 -6.75 -9.95
CA PHE A 169 -1.00 -7.13 -9.88
C PHE A 169 -1.81 -6.69 -11.11
N PHE A 170 -1.52 -5.53 -11.70
CA PHE A 170 -2.27 -4.99 -12.84
C PHE A 170 -1.71 -5.39 -14.22
N GLN A 171 -0.64 -6.20 -14.26
CA GLN A 171 -0.16 -6.81 -15.52
C GLN A 171 -1.23 -7.72 -16.15
N ALA A 172 -2.13 -8.26 -15.33
CA ALA A 172 -3.34 -8.91 -15.80
C ALA A 172 -4.47 -7.87 -15.95
N PRO A 173 -4.91 -7.50 -17.18
CA PRO A 173 -5.88 -6.42 -17.37
C PRO A 173 -7.22 -6.64 -16.65
N LYS A 174 -7.63 -7.90 -16.48
CA LYS A 174 -8.83 -8.28 -15.71
C LYS A 174 -8.84 -7.75 -14.28
N ASN A 175 -7.66 -7.52 -13.69
CA ASN A 175 -7.52 -7.06 -12.31
C ASN A 175 -7.84 -5.55 -12.15
N ARG A 176 -8.02 -4.83 -13.26
CA ARG A 176 -8.46 -3.42 -13.27
C ARG A 176 -9.97 -3.29 -13.04
N LEU A 177 -10.73 -4.37 -13.25
CA LEU A 177 -12.16 -4.42 -12.97
C LEU A 177 -12.41 -4.31 -11.46
N ALA A 178 -13.41 -3.52 -11.10
CA ALA A 178 -13.85 -3.37 -9.72
C ALA A 178 -15.36 -3.30 -9.65
N ILE A 179 -15.91 -3.84 -8.57
CA ILE A 179 -17.35 -3.93 -8.34
C ILE A 179 -17.75 -2.81 -7.37
N GLY A 180 -18.88 -2.16 -7.63
CA GLY A 180 -19.48 -1.19 -6.70
C GLY A 180 -20.18 -1.87 -5.53
N ASP A 181 -19.98 -1.35 -4.32
CA ASP A 181 -20.57 -1.92 -3.09
C ASP A 181 -22.12 -1.89 -3.11
N LEU A 182 -22.74 -0.94 -3.81
CA LEU A 182 -24.21 -0.78 -3.79
C LEU A 182 -24.96 -1.71 -4.76
N ASP A 183 -24.42 -1.95 -5.94
CA ASP A 183 -25.15 -2.62 -7.03
C ASP A 183 -24.53 -3.94 -7.48
N GLY A 184 -23.35 -4.28 -6.99
CA GLY A 184 -22.65 -5.52 -7.34
C GLY A 184 -22.23 -5.58 -8.80
N LYS A 185 -22.15 -4.44 -9.50
CA LYS A 185 -21.80 -4.35 -10.92
C LYS A 185 -20.40 -3.79 -11.12
N GLU A 186 -19.76 -4.21 -12.22
CA GLU A 186 -18.56 -3.55 -12.68
C GLU A 186 -18.82 -2.05 -12.86
N THR A 187 -18.02 -1.24 -12.16
CA THR A 187 -18.22 0.20 -12.07
C THR A 187 -16.93 0.91 -12.44
N SER A 188 -17.06 2.01 -13.17
CA SER A 188 -15.92 2.86 -13.50
C SER A 188 -15.38 3.56 -12.25
N TRP A 189 -14.07 3.85 -12.22
CA TRP A 189 -13.43 4.48 -11.08
C TRP A 189 -12.27 5.40 -11.45
N TRP A 190 -11.99 6.36 -10.57
CA TRP A 190 -10.98 7.40 -10.78
C TRP A 190 -9.55 6.93 -10.57
N LEU A 191 -8.63 7.49 -11.35
CA LEU A 191 -7.20 7.51 -11.07
C LEU A 191 -6.78 8.92 -10.65
N ARG A 192 -5.63 9.05 -9.96
CA ARG A 192 -5.08 10.39 -9.64
C ARG A 192 -4.48 11.11 -10.85
N SER A 193 -4.20 10.40 -11.93
CA SER A 193 -3.49 10.93 -13.09
C SER A 193 -4.33 11.89 -13.91
N ALA A 194 -3.84 13.12 -14.06
CA ALA A 194 -4.37 14.07 -15.02
C ALA A 194 -3.96 13.69 -16.46
N ASN A 195 -4.84 14.00 -17.42
CA ASN A 195 -4.48 14.06 -18.83
C ASN A 195 -3.93 15.46 -19.13
N SER A 196 -2.64 15.56 -19.45
CA SER A 196 -1.93 16.82 -19.63
C SER A 196 -2.34 17.60 -20.89
N CYS A 197 -3.15 17.03 -21.78
CA CYS A 197 -3.72 17.75 -22.92
C CYS A 197 -4.79 18.77 -22.53
N TYR A 198 -5.47 18.58 -21.39
CA TYR A 198 -6.64 19.38 -21.02
C TYR A 198 -6.55 19.88 -19.57
N ALA A 199 -7.20 21.00 -19.28
CA ALA A 199 -7.22 21.56 -17.93
C ALA A 199 -8.00 20.69 -16.94
N SER A 200 -9.01 19.96 -17.42
CA SER A 200 -10.03 19.30 -16.59
C SER A 200 -10.22 17.82 -16.91
N CYS A 201 -9.36 17.19 -17.72
CA CYS A 201 -9.50 15.75 -17.99
C CYS A 201 -8.65 14.91 -17.04
N VAL A 202 -9.29 13.92 -16.42
CA VAL A 202 -8.69 13.02 -15.43
C VAL A 202 -8.84 11.59 -15.92
N CYS A 203 -7.81 10.78 -15.73
CA CYS A 203 -7.82 9.37 -16.13
C CYS A 203 -8.78 8.56 -15.25
N ALA A 204 -9.44 7.59 -15.88
CA ALA A 204 -10.37 6.69 -15.22
C ALA A 204 -10.35 5.31 -15.88
N ILE A 205 -10.74 4.31 -15.12
CA ILE A 205 -11.02 2.96 -15.63
C ILE A 205 -12.52 2.85 -15.87
N SER A 206 -12.89 2.35 -17.05
CA SER A 206 -14.27 2.07 -17.43
C SER A 206 -14.72 0.72 -16.85
N TYR A 207 -16.04 0.46 -16.89
CA TYR A 207 -16.62 -0.79 -16.38
C TYR A 207 -16.11 -2.06 -17.08
N ASP A 208 -15.50 -1.93 -18.27
CA ASP A 208 -14.89 -3.03 -19.02
C ASP A 208 -13.37 -3.16 -18.79
N GLY A 209 -12.81 -2.37 -17.88
CA GLY A 209 -11.38 -2.38 -17.54
C GLY A 209 -10.50 -1.58 -18.51
N SER A 210 -11.09 -0.97 -19.55
CA SER A 210 -10.35 -0.04 -20.42
C SER A 210 -10.05 1.28 -19.70
N VAL A 211 -8.96 1.93 -20.10
CA VAL A 211 -8.59 3.26 -19.62
C VAL A 211 -9.12 4.33 -20.55
N GLY A 212 -9.58 5.44 -19.97
CA GLY A 212 -9.95 6.65 -20.69
C GLY A 212 -9.72 7.88 -19.81
N SER A 213 -10.19 9.03 -20.29
CA SER A 213 -10.21 10.26 -19.49
C SER A 213 -11.57 10.94 -19.62
N THR A 214 -12.08 11.48 -18.53
CA THR A 214 -13.35 12.24 -18.51
C THR A 214 -13.19 13.54 -17.72
N ASN A 215 -14.21 14.39 -17.74
CA ASN A 215 -14.16 15.70 -17.10
C ASN A 215 -14.10 15.54 -15.57
N SER A 216 -13.27 16.35 -14.91
CA SER A 216 -13.09 16.32 -13.46
C SER A 216 -14.36 16.68 -12.69
N PHE A 217 -15.32 17.34 -13.34
CA PHE A 217 -16.64 17.64 -12.79
C PHE A 217 -17.58 16.43 -12.79
N ASP A 218 -17.34 15.42 -13.63
CA ASP A 218 -18.18 14.23 -13.70
C ASP A 218 -18.10 13.43 -12.40
N PHE A 219 -19.13 12.65 -12.09
CA PHE A 219 -19.12 11.75 -10.95
C PHE A 219 -18.67 10.36 -11.36
N ASN A 220 -17.74 9.77 -10.62
CA ASN A 220 -17.23 8.43 -10.87
C ASN A 220 -17.02 7.65 -9.56
N GLY A 221 -16.73 6.35 -9.67
CA GLY A 221 -16.38 5.52 -8.52
C GLY A 221 -15.07 5.94 -7.87
N VAL A 222 -15.00 5.77 -6.54
CA VAL A 222 -13.81 6.05 -5.73
C VAL A 222 -13.26 4.75 -5.18
N ARG A 223 -11.96 4.53 -5.36
CA ARG A 223 -11.26 3.32 -4.91
C ARG A 223 -10.01 3.71 -4.10
N PRO A 224 -10.16 3.92 -2.77
CA PRO A 224 -9.07 4.37 -1.91
C PRO A 224 -7.91 3.36 -1.86
N ALA A 225 -6.69 3.90 -1.82
CA ALA A 225 -5.47 3.17 -1.55
C ALA A 225 -4.68 3.88 -0.44
N PHE A 226 -3.94 3.11 0.35
CA PHE A 226 -3.06 3.61 1.40
C PHE A 226 -1.98 2.59 1.74
N CYS A 227 -0.92 3.04 2.42
CA CYS A 227 0.14 2.14 2.87
C CYS A 227 0.08 1.88 4.37
N VAL A 228 0.54 0.69 4.75
CA VAL A 228 0.75 0.27 6.14
C VAL A 228 2.18 -0.25 6.33
N ASP A 229 2.58 -0.47 7.58
CA ASP A 229 3.86 -1.13 7.87
C ASP A 229 3.83 -2.58 7.38
N SER A 230 4.84 -3.00 6.62
CA SER A 230 4.91 -4.35 6.05
C SER A 230 5.00 -5.45 7.11
N MET A 231 5.42 -5.10 8.32
CA MET A 231 5.51 -6.00 9.47
C MET A 231 4.24 -6.02 10.32
N LEU A 232 3.16 -5.34 9.92
CA LEU A 232 1.88 -5.45 10.63
C LEU A 232 1.41 -6.91 10.64
N PRO A 233 1.14 -7.49 11.82
CA PRO A 233 0.59 -8.82 11.92
C PRO A 233 -0.78 -8.93 11.24
N ILE A 234 -1.01 -10.07 10.62
CA ILE A 234 -2.35 -10.49 10.19
C ILE A 234 -2.87 -11.56 11.15
N LYS A 235 -4.18 -11.54 11.37
CA LYS A 235 -4.87 -12.51 12.21
C LYS A 235 -6.10 -13.05 11.50
N GLU A 236 -6.34 -14.35 11.61
CA GLU A 236 -7.59 -14.94 11.16
C GLU A 236 -8.78 -14.50 12.02
N SER A 237 -9.86 -14.11 11.36
CA SER A 237 -11.15 -13.77 11.97
C SER A 237 -12.29 -14.42 11.17
N ILE A 238 -13.50 -14.35 11.72
CA ILE A 238 -14.73 -14.81 11.05
C ILE A 238 -15.62 -13.60 10.79
N ILE A 239 -15.81 -13.27 9.52
CA ILE A 239 -16.67 -12.16 9.06
C ILE A 239 -17.71 -12.75 8.12
N ASP A 240 -18.99 -12.53 8.41
CA ASP A 240 -20.14 -13.10 7.68
C ASP A 240 -20.03 -14.62 7.41
N GLY A 241 -19.51 -15.36 8.40
CA GLY A 241 -19.34 -16.81 8.34
C GLY A 241 -18.17 -17.27 7.47
N LYS A 242 -17.33 -16.36 6.95
CA LYS A 242 -16.11 -16.67 6.19
C LYS A 242 -14.88 -16.42 7.05
N ARG A 243 -13.89 -17.31 6.94
CA ARG A 243 -12.56 -17.09 7.51
C ARG A 243 -11.80 -16.09 6.65
N VAL A 244 -11.26 -15.06 7.27
CA VAL A 244 -10.57 -13.95 6.59
C VAL A 244 -9.40 -13.43 7.43
N ASN A 245 -8.41 -12.80 6.79
CA ASN A 245 -7.32 -12.12 7.48
C ASN A 245 -7.71 -10.67 7.78
N ILE A 246 -7.46 -10.20 9.01
CA ILE A 246 -7.57 -8.80 9.42
C ILE A 246 -6.20 -8.27 9.86
N LEU A 247 -5.98 -6.96 9.74
CA LEU A 247 -4.82 -6.32 10.35
C LEU A 247 -5.01 -6.19 11.87
N THR A 248 -3.93 -6.31 12.62
CA THR A 248 -3.91 -6.03 14.06
C THR A 248 -2.66 -5.25 14.43
N GLU A 249 -2.74 -4.48 15.52
CA GLU A 249 -1.55 -3.88 16.13
C GLU A 249 -0.62 -4.98 16.69
N MET A 250 0.68 -4.66 16.80
CA MET A 250 1.72 -5.52 17.38
C MET A 250 1.62 -5.64 18.90
#